data_AF-T0FCM7-F1
#
_entry.id   AF-T0FCM7-F1
#
_cell.length_a   1.000
_cell.length_b   1.000
_cell.length_c   1.000
_cell.angle_alpha   90.00
_cell.angle_beta   90.00
_cell.angle_gamma   90.00
#
_symmetry.space_group_name_H-M   'P 1'
#
loop_
_entity.id
_entity.type
_entity.pdbx_description
1 polymer ?
#
loop_
_entity_poly.entity_id
_entity_poly.type
_entity_poly.pdbx_seq_one_letter_code
_entity_poly.pdbx_strand_id
1 'polypeptide(L)'
;MRKLNFFKIPLTLILFCNFCTIKAPLITFTQTQTASEKQMLGEDRNLEKDGWLIASIKTSSSGSEIWERDLVREEFSDPNDRALYIALRTLAYLARETKEYSASGLLAEGLDGKLRINPKTKEAGAEKALSKPELKNRLDELLKITNDSRDLIVQGKLRKAATLPGKPMTEKEKTELRQSILLSWYRSVDPGEYYESSPGVWKKKG
;
A
#
# COMPACT_ATOMS: atom_id res chain seq x y z
N MET A 1 -4.03 20.27 93.75
CA MET A 1 -4.83 21.30 93.03
C MET A 1 -4.02 22.58 92.89
N ARG A 2 -3.64 22.97 91.67
CA ARG A 2 -3.48 24.39 91.26
C ARG A 2 -3.45 24.44 89.73
N LYS A 3 -4.27 25.35 89.20
CA LYS A 3 -4.71 25.50 87.82
C LYS A 3 -3.69 26.29 86.98
N LEU A 4 -3.70 25.96 85.69
CA LEU A 4 -3.48 26.76 84.48
C LEU A 4 -2.47 27.93 84.48
N ASN A 5 -1.65 27.96 83.42
CA ASN A 5 -1.42 29.17 82.62
C ASN A 5 -0.97 28.79 81.19
N PHE A 6 -1.77 28.01 80.46
CA PHE A 6 -1.54 27.69 79.04
C PHE A 6 -1.94 28.83 78.07
N PHE A 7 -2.49 29.92 78.59
CA PHE A 7 -3.07 31.00 77.79
C PHE A 7 -2.10 32.13 77.41
N LYS A 8 -0.83 32.08 77.87
CA LYS A 8 0.16 33.15 77.59
C LYS A 8 1.03 32.88 76.36
N ILE A 9 1.01 31.66 75.82
CA ILE A 9 1.83 31.25 74.67
C ILE A 9 1.23 31.68 73.31
N PRO A 10 -0.11 31.69 73.08
CA PRO A 10 -0.61 32.08 71.76
C PRO A 10 -0.58 33.59 71.52
N LEU A 11 -0.49 34.43 72.55
CA LEU A 11 -0.49 35.89 72.42
C LEU A 11 0.87 36.46 71.97
N THR A 12 1.98 35.83 72.35
CA THR A 12 3.33 36.26 71.94
C THR A 12 3.66 35.87 70.50
N LEU A 13 3.04 34.81 69.96
CA LEU A 13 3.25 34.36 68.59
C LEU A 13 2.56 35.27 67.55
N ILE A 14 1.40 35.84 67.89
CA ILE A 14 0.60 36.69 66.99
C ILE A 14 1.24 38.09 66.78
N LEU A 15 2.01 38.58 67.77
CA LEU A 15 2.69 39.87 67.69
C LEU A 15 3.97 39.86 66.82
N PHE A 16 4.57 38.69 66.56
CA PHE A 16 5.77 38.57 65.71
C PHE A 16 5.46 38.50 64.21
N CYS A 17 4.24 38.13 63.82
CA CYS A 17 3.88 37.94 62.40
C CYS A 17 3.59 39.24 61.62
N ASN A 18 3.51 40.39 62.29
CA ASN A 18 3.13 41.66 61.65
C ASN A 18 4.31 42.53 61.16
N PHE A 19 5.56 42.03 61.22
CA PHE A 19 6.76 42.80 60.82
C PHE A 19 7.55 42.24 59.64
N CYS A 20 7.02 41.26 58.88
CA CYS A 20 7.66 40.78 57.65
C CYS A 20 7.10 41.48 56.40
N THR A 21 7.62 42.68 56.08
CA THR A 21 7.41 43.30 54.77
C THR A 21 8.41 42.72 53.76
N ILE A 22 8.00 41.70 53.01
CA ILE A 22 8.79 41.16 51.89
C ILE A 22 8.72 42.16 50.73
N LYS A 23 9.79 42.95 50.54
CA LYS A 23 9.98 43.72 49.31
C LYS A 23 10.53 42.79 48.23
N ALA A 24 9.79 42.59 47.14
CA ALA A 24 10.27 41.84 45.99
C ALA A 24 11.46 42.57 45.33
N PRO A 25 12.50 41.84 44.86
CA PRO A 25 13.63 42.46 44.18
C PRO A 25 13.23 43.04 42.83
N LEU A 26 13.85 44.17 42.47
CA LEU A 26 13.62 44.87 41.21
C LEU A 26 14.16 44.01 40.05
N ILE A 27 13.28 43.50 39.18
CA ILE A 27 13.68 42.71 38.01
C ILE A 27 14.03 43.68 36.87
N THR A 28 15.31 43.78 36.52
CA THR A 28 15.80 44.53 35.36
C THR A 28 15.87 43.62 34.13
N PHE A 29 15.09 43.94 33.10
CA PHE A 29 15.09 43.22 31.82
C PHE A 29 16.37 43.56 31.04
N THR A 30 17.31 42.62 30.94
CA THR A 30 18.50 42.77 30.10
C THR A 30 18.22 42.15 28.73
N GLN A 31 18.54 42.87 27.65
CA GLN A 31 18.30 42.49 26.25
C GLN A 31 19.23 41.36 25.74
N THR A 32 19.73 40.50 26.63
CA THR A 32 20.50 39.32 26.25
C THR A 32 19.53 38.17 25.99
N GLN A 33 19.40 37.78 24.71
CA GLN A 33 18.58 36.64 24.29
C GLN A 33 18.86 35.43 25.18
N THR A 34 17.79 34.82 25.69
CA THR A 34 17.89 33.71 26.64
C THR A 34 18.39 32.47 25.89
N ALA A 35 19.17 31.59 26.53
CA ALA A 35 19.67 30.36 25.90
C ALA A 35 18.57 29.48 25.27
N SER A 36 17.34 29.57 25.78
CA SER A 36 16.14 28.95 25.21
C SER A 36 15.69 29.56 23.88
N GLU A 37 15.85 30.87 23.68
CA GLU A 37 15.53 31.58 22.44
C GLU A 37 16.52 31.19 21.33
N LYS A 38 17.81 31.05 21.67
CA LYS A 38 18.83 30.50 20.75
C LYS A 38 18.57 29.04 20.38
N GLN A 39 18.00 28.23 21.27
CA GLN A 39 17.59 26.86 20.96
C GLN A 39 16.39 26.83 20.01
N MET A 40 15.32 27.60 20.27
CA MET A 40 14.17 27.66 19.37
C MET A 40 14.54 28.14 17.96
N LEU A 41 15.38 29.18 17.83
CA LEU A 41 15.84 29.69 16.52
C LEU A 41 16.80 28.73 15.80
N GLY A 42 17.57 27.91 16.53
CA GLY A 42 18.42 26.88 15.96
C GLY A 42 17.63 25.66 15.46
N GLU A 43 16.52 25.36 16.13
CA GLU A 43 15.63 24.25 15.81
C GLU A 43 14.79 24.53 14.55
N ASP A 44 14.32 25.76 14.34
CA ASP A 44 13.58 26.15 13.12
C ASP A 44 14.41 25.99 11.83
N ARG A 45 15.72 26.30 11.86
CA ARG A 45 16.59 26.09 10.70
C ARG A 45 16.89 24.62 10.42
N ASN A 46 16.92 23.78 11.44
CA ASN A 46 17.04 22.33 11.26
C ASN A 46 15.72 21.71 10.80
N LEU A 47 14.57 22.20 11.26
CA LEU A 47 13.24 21.81 10.77
C LEU A 47 13.03 22.18 9.30
N GLU A 48 13.52 23.33 8.83
CA GLU A 48 13.49 23.66 7.40
C GLU A 48 14.43 22.77 6.58
N LYS A 49 15.66 22.51 7.07
CA LYS A 49 16.60 21.59 6.41
C LYS A 49 16.09 20.15 6.38
N ASP A 50 15.50 19.67 7.47
CA ASP A 50 14.89 18.35 7.57
C ASP A 50 13.59 18.28 6.78
N GLY A 51 12.82 19.37 6.70
CA GLY A 51 11.69 19.50 5.80
C GLY A 51 12.11 19.40 4.34
N TRP A 52 13.23 20.02 3.97
CA TRP A 52 13.82 19.92 2.63
C TRP A 52 14.42 18.53 2.37
N LEU A 53 15.04 17.91 3.37
CA LEU A 53 15.58 16.56 3.28
C LEU A 53 14.46 15.51 3.19
N ILE A 54 13.36 15.68 3.91
CA ILE A 54 12.18 14.79 3.85
C ILE A 54 11.42 15.00 2.52
N ALA A 55 11.32 16.24 2.03
CA ALA A 55 10.77 16.52 0.71
C ALA A 55 11.67 15.94 -0.40
N SER A 56 13.00 16.02 -0.24
CA SER A 56 13.96 15.44 -1.19
C SER A 56 13.95 13.91 -1.11
N ILE A 57 13.83 13.28 0.05
CA ILE A 57 13.73 11.81 0.19
C ILE A 57 12.40 11.30 -0.39
N LYS A 58 11.28 12.00 -0.17
CA LYS A 58 10.00 11.68 -0.82
C LYS A 58 10.07 11.84 -2.34
N THR A 59 10.81 12.82 -2.86
CA THR A 59 11.01 13.00 -4.32
C THR A 59 12.18 12.19 -4.91
N SER A 60 13.10 11.66 -4.10
CA SER A 60 14.25 10.86 -4.57
C SER A 60 13.87 9.39 -4.77
N SER A 61 12.96 8.87 -3.94
CA SER A 61 12.36 7.54 -4.16
C SER A 61 11.17 7.59 -5.14
N SER A 62 10.42 8.71 -5.16
CA SER A 62 9.28 8.95 -6.07
C SER A 62 9.64 9.76 -7.33
N GLY A 63 10.93 9.97 -7.60
CA GLY A 63 11.37 10.65 -8.82
C GLY A 63 11.07 9.80 -10.05
N SER A 64 11.33 8.49 -9.97
CA SER A 64 10.99 7.52 -11.02
C SER A 64 9.49 7.50 -11.31
N GLU A 65 8.63 7.67 -10.31
CA GLU A 65 7.17 7.59 -10.49
C GLU A 65 6.59 8.85 -11.15
N ILE A 66 7.22 10.02 -10.94
CA ILE A 66 6.82 11.28 -11.58
C ILE A 66 7.26 11.29 -13.05
N TRP A 67 8.51 10.89 -13.34
CA TRP A 67 8.98 10.72 -14.71
C TRP A 67 8.21 9.62 -15.47
N GLU A 68 7.93 8.48 -14.83
CA GLU A 68 7.06 7.45 -15.42
C GLU A 68 5.64 7.98 -15.68
N ARG A 69 5.05 8.75 -14.76
CA ARG A 69 3.70 9.29 -14.93
C ARG A 69 3.62 10.27 -16.10
N ASP A 70 4.63 11.12 -16.27
CA ASP A 70 4.65 12.11 -17.33
C ASP A 70 5.03 11.49 -18.70
N LEU A 71 5.96 10.53 -18.72
CA LEU A 71 6.25 9.73 -19.92
C LEU A 71 5.05 8.89 -20.35
N VAL A 72 4.34 8.24 -19.41
CA VAL A 72 3.11 7.48 -19.70
C VAL A 72 1.99 8.41 -20.19
N ARG A 73 1.93 9.66 -19.74
CA ARG A 73 0.94 10.63 -20.24
C ARG A 73 1.23 11.07 -21.68
N GLU A 74 2.49 11.27 -22.03
CA GLU A 74 2.87 11.65 -23.39
C GLU A 74 2.77 10.47 -24.36
N GLU A 75 3.23 9.28 -23.94
CA GLU A 75 3.31 8.07 -24.77
C GLU A 75 1.96 7.34 -24.94
N PHE A 76 1.00 7.53 -24.02
CA PHE A 76 -0.34 6.94 -24.08
C PHE A 76 -1.45 8.01 -24.09
N SER A 77 -1.44 8.83 -25.13
CA SER A 77 -2.43 9.90 -25.34
C SER A 77 -3.86 9.36 -25.56
N ASP A 78 -4.02 8.10 -26.00
CA ASP A 78 -5.32 7.41 -26.07
C ASP A 78 -5.73 6.87 -24.68
N PRO A 79 -6.91 7.24 -24.15
CA PRO A 79 -7.44 6.69 -22.89
C PRO A 79 -7.46 5.15 -22.81
N ASN A 80 -7.62 4.47 -23.95
CA ASN A 80 -7.64 3.01 -24.03
C ASN A 80 -6.27 2.40 -23.83
N ASP A 81 -5.24 3.08 -24.33
CA ASP A 81 -3.86 2.67 -24.18
C ASP A 81 -3.39 2.84 -22.74
N ARG A 82 -3.83 3.91 -22.10
CA ARG A 82 -3.64 4.11 -20.66
C ARG A 82 -4.31 3.00 -19.84
N ALA A 83 -5.54 2.61 -20.18
CA ALA A 83 -6.24 1.52 -19.48
C ALA A 83 -5.51 0.18 -19.64
N LEU A 84 -5.02 -0.13 -20.85
CA LEU A 84 -4.20 -1.32 -21.11
C LEU A 84 -2.89 -1.30 -20.32
N TYR A 85 -2.19 -0.17 -20.29
CA TYR A 85 -0.96 0.01 -19.53
C TYR A 85 -1.18 -0.20 -18.02
N ILE A 86 -2.24 0.41 -17.46
CA ILE A 86 -2.61 0.22 -16.05
C ILE A 86 -2.87 -1.25 -15.76
N ALA A 87 -3.65 -1.94 -16.59
CA ALA A 87 -3.93 -3.37 -16.42
C ALA A 87 -2.65 -4.23 -16.44
N LEU A 88 -1.71 -3.95 -17.34
CA LEU A 88 -0.41 -4.64 -17.39
C LEU A 88 0.41 -4.39 -16.11
N ARG A 89 0.46 -3.14 -15.64
CA ARG A 89 1.17 -2.77 -14.42
C ARG A 89 0.55 -3.40 -13.18
N THR A 90 -0.78 -3.45 -13.11
CA THR A 90 -1.51 -4.14 -12.05
C THR A 90 -1.17 -5.62 -12.01
N LEU A 91 -1.13 -6.31 -13.16
CA LEU A 91 -0.70 -7.71 -13.20
C LEU A 91 0.77 -7.89 -12.77
N ALA A 92 1.67 -7.01 -13.19
CA ALA A 92 3.07 -7.06 -12.78
C ALA A 92 3.24 -6.86 -11.26
N TYR A 93 2.48 -5.93 -10.67
CA TYR A 93 2.47 -5.68 -9.23
C TYR A 93 1.96 -6.90 -8.44
N LEU A 94 0.88 -7.52 -8.91
CA LEU A 94 0.27 -8.67 -8.25
C LEU A 94 0.97 -10.00 -8.56
N ALA A 95 1.95 -10.02 -9.46
CA ALA A 95 2.57 -11.25 -9.95
C ALA A 95 3.16 -12.10 -8.83
N ARG A 96 3.86 -11.46 -7.88
CA ARG A 96 4.50 -12.17 -6.76
C ARG A 96 3.48 -12.86 -5.86
N GLU A 97 2.49 -12.10 -5.38
CA GLU A 97 1.43 -12.62 -4.50
C GLU A 97 0.62 -13.71 -5.20
N THR A 98 0.28 -13.51 -6.48
CA THR A 98 -0.44 -14.49 -7.29
C THR A 98 0.33 -15.81 -7.40
N LYS A 99 1.65 -15.73 -7.60
CA LYS A 99 2.52 -16.90 -7.69
C LYS A 99 2.69 -17.60 -6.35
N GLU A 100 2.85 -16.87 -5.25
CA GLU A 100 2.92 -17.44 -3.90
C GLU A 100 1.64 -18.25 -3.57
N TYR A 101 0.46 -17.73 -3.91
CA TYR A 101 -0.80 -18.44 -3.69
C TYR A 101 -1.04 -19.60 -4.68
N SER A 102 -0.53 -19.51 -5.90
CA SER A 102 -0.58 -20.61 -6.86
C SER A 102 0.32 -21.78 -6.44
N ALA A 103 1.56 -21.48 -6.02
CA ALA A 103 2.54 -22.46 -5.54
C ALA A 103 2.11 -23.14 -4.23
N SER A 104 1.41 -22.43 -3.35
CA SER A 104 0.81 -23.03 -2.13
C SER A 104 -0.47 -23.82 -2.40
N GLY A 105 -0.94 -23.88 -3.66
CA GLY A 105 -2.10 -24.64 -4.07
C GLY A 105 -3.44 -24.01 -3.68
N LEU A 106 -3.46 -22.72 -3.33
CA LEU A 106 -4.68 -21.95 -3.08
C LEU A 106 -5.36 -21.52 -4.37
N LEU A 107 -4.57 -21.18 -5.39
CA LEU A 107 -5.04 -20.74 -6.69
C LEU A 107 -4.74 -21.76 -7.79
N ALA A 108 -5.53 -21.72 -8.85
CA ALA A 108 -5.37 -22.54 -10.04
C ALA A 108 -5.75 -21.78 -11.31
N GLU A 109 -5.07 -22.11 -12.41
CA GLU A 109 -5.25 -21.47 -13.72
C GLU A 109 -6.27 -22.26 -14.58
N GLY A 110 -7.32 -21.61 -15.04
CA GLY A 110 -8.33 -22.21 -15.92
C GLY A 110 -7.93 -22.22 -17.39
N LEU A 111 -8.61 -23.06 -18.19
CA LEU A 111 -8.40 -23.11 -19.64
C LEU A 111 -8.82 -21.82 -20.35
N ASP A 112 -9.72 -21.08 -19.75
CA ASP A 112 -10.17 -19.77 -20.21
C ASP A 112 -9.20 -18.63 -19.85
N GLY A 113 -8.02 -18.94 -19.30
CA GLY A 113 -7.03 -17.96 -18.87
C GLY A 113 -7.46 -17.14 -17.66
N LYS A 114 -8.46 -17.62 -16.89
CA LYS A 114 -8.88 -16.99 -15.64
C LYS A 114 -8.33 -17.75 -14.45
N LEU A 115 -7.86 -16.99 -13.48
CA LEU A 115 -7.42 -17.51 -12.19
C LEU A 115 -8.64 -17.79 -11.31
N ARG A 116 -8.60 -18.87 -10.54
CA ARG A 116 -9.67 -19.29 -9.61
C ARG A 116 -9.08 -19.82 -8.31
N ILE A 117 -9.92 -19.91 -7.28
CA ILE A 117 -9.60 -20.75 -6.11
C ILE A 117 -9.49 -22.19 -6.60
N ASN A 118 -8.40 -22.86 -6.22
CA ASN A 118 -8.13 -24.23 -6.63
C ASN A 118 -9.25 -25.17 -6.14
N PRO A 119 -9.97 -25.87 -7.03
CA PRO A 119 -11.00 -26.83 -6.62
C PRO A 119 -10.43 -28.04 -5.87
N LYS A 120 -9.12 -28.29 -5.99
CA LYS A 120 -8.37 -29.36 -5.34
C LYS A 120 -7.62 -28.89 -4.08
N THR A 121 -8.10 -27.86 -3.40
CA THR A 121 -7.48 -27.33 -2.16
C THR A 121 -7.30 -28.35 -1.05
N LYS A 122 -8.17 -29.36 -0.95
CA LYS A 122 -8.02 -30.48 0.00
C LYS A 122 -6.79 -31.32 -0.32
N GLU A 123 -6.64 -31.72 -1.58
CA GLU A 123 -5.50 -32.49 -2.09
C GLU A 123 -4.20 -31.68 -2.03
N ALA A 124 -4.30 -30.36 -2.18
CA ALA A 124 -3.18 -29.44 -2.04
C ALA A 124 -2.80 -29.13 -0.58
N GLY A 125 -3.60 -29.54 0.42
CA GLY A 125 -3.35 -29.22 1.83
C GLY A 125 -3.66 -27.78 2.23
N ALA A 126 -4.37 -27.02 1.38
CA ALA A 126 -4.63 -25.59 1.56
C ALA A 126 -5.98 -25.26 2.22
N GLU A 127 -6.82 -26.26 2.52
CA GLU A 127 -8.17 -26.09 3.08
C GLU A 127 -8.19 -25.31 4.40
N LYS A 128 -7.22 -25.58 5.29
CA LYS A 128 -7.10 -24.87 6.59
C LYS A 128 -6.82 -23.38 6.42
N ALA A 129 -6.04 -23.02 5.39
CA ALA A 129 -5.74 -21.62 5.11
C ALA A 129 -7.00 -20.90 4.59
N LEU A 130 -7.76 -21.52 3.68
CA LEU A 130 -9.02 -20.97 3.15
C LEU A 130 -10.13 -20.83 4.20
N SER A 131 -10.04 -21.56 5.31
CA SER A 131 -10.98 -21.43 6.43
C SER A 131 -10.85 -20.07 7.13
N LYS A 132 -9.74 -19.34 6.94
CA LYS A 132 -9.55 -18.00 7.51
C LYS A 132 -10.28 -16.95 6.65
N PRO A 133 -11.22 -16.18 7.22
CA PRO A 133 -12.04 -15.23 6.44
C PRO A 133 -11.20 -14.11 5.82
N GLU A 134 -10.18 -13.63 6.52
CA GLU A 134 -9.28 -12.58 6.02
C GLU A 134 -8.55 -13.01 4.73
N LEU A 135 -8.00 -14.23 4.72
CA LEU A 135 -7.31 -14.75 3.54
C LEU A 135 -8.29 -14.97 2.39
N LYS A 136 -9.48 -15.51 2.68
CA LYS A 136 -10.51 -15.71 1.65
C LYS A 136 -10.91 -14.39 0.99
N ASN A 137 -11.17 -13.35 1.79
CA ASN A 137 -11.50 -12.03 1.27
C ASN A 137 -10.36 -11.46 0.41
N ARG A 138 -9.10 -11.61 0.85
CA ARG A 138 -7.93 -11.18 0.08
C ARG A 138 -7.82 -11.93 -1.25
N LEU A 139 -8.05 -13.24 -1.26
CA LEU A 139 -8.04 -14.04 -2.48
C LEU A 139 -9.17 -13.62 -3.43
N ASP A 140 -10.38 -13.35 -2.92
CA ASP A 140 -11.50 -12.89 -3.73
C ASP A 140 -11.20 -11.53 -4.39
N GLU A 141 -10.61 -10.59 -3.65
CA GLU A 141 -10.13 -9.31 -4.20
C GLU A 141 -9.03 -9.50 -5.26
N LEU A 142 -8.03 -10.32 -4.96
CA LEU A 142 -6.92 -10.62 -5.86
C LEU A 142 -7.44 -11.23 -7.16
N LEU A 143 -8.35 -12.20 -7.08
CA LEU A 143 -8.97 -12.86 -8.21
C LEU A 143 -9.75 -11.88 -9.07
N LYS A 144 -10.53 -11.00 -8.44
CA LYS A 144 -11.28 -9.96 -9.15
C LYS A 144 -10.35 -9.03 -9.92
N ILE A 145 -9.39 -8.41 -9.24
CA ILE A 145 -8.47 -7.45 -9.85
C ILE A 145 -7.64 -8.10 -10.97
N THR A 146 -7.16 -9.32 -10.74
CA THR A 146 -6.35 -10.06 -11.72
C THR A 146 -7.17 -10.40 -12.95
N ASN A 147 -8.35 -10.97 -12.79
CA ASN A 147 -9.20 -11.38 -13.91
C ASN A 147 -9.75 -10.18 -14.67
N ASP A 148 -10.14 -9.09 -13.99
CA ASP A 148 -10.56 -7.85 -14.64
C ASP A 148 -9.43 -7.25 -15.47
N SER A 149 -8.20 -7.24 -14.94
CA SER A 149 -7.01 -6.76 -15.66
C SER A 149 -6.68 -7.64 -16.88
N ARG A 150 -6.80 -8.97 -16.75
CA ARG A 150 -6.64 -9.92 -17.86
C ARG A 150 -7.69 -9.67 -18.95
N ASP A 151 -8.96 -9.48 -18.59
CA ASP A 151 -10.03 -9.19 -19.53
C ASP A 151 -9.77 -7.86 -20.28
N LEU A 152 -9.30 -6.82 -19.58
CA LEU A 152 -8.88 -5.55 -20.20
C LEU A 152 -7.73 -5.74 -21.19
N ILE A 153 -6.74 -6.58 -20.87
CA ILE A 153 -5.60 -6.86 -21.75
C ILE A 153 -6.05 -7.58 -23.02
N VAL A 154 -6.92 -8.59 -22.89
CA VAL A 154 -7.48 -9.29 -24.06
C VAL A 154 -8.22 -8.30 -24.96
N GLN A 155 -9.12 -7.51 -24.38
CA GLN A 155 -9.92 -6.54 -25.13
C GLN A 155 -9.03 -5.47 -25.78
N GLY A 156 -8.05 -4.94 -25.07
CA GLY A 156 -7.09 -3.95 -25.57
C GLY A 156 -6.28 -4.49 -26.74
N LYS A 157 -5.74 -5.72 -26.63
CA LYS A 157 -4.99 -6.36 -27.72
C LYS A 157 -5.86 -6.65 -28.95
N LEU A 158 -7.08 -7.15 -28.75
CA LEU A 158 -8.04 -7.38 -29.84
C LEU A 158 -8.40 -6.07 -30.56
N ARG A 159 -8.60 -4.99 -29.80
CA ARG A 159 -8.91 -3.67 -30.36
C ARG A 159 -7.74 -3.13 -31.17
N LYS A 160 -6.52 -3.15 -30.62
CA LYS A 160 -5.31 -2.71 -31.33
C LYS A 160 -5.11 -3.48 -32.63
N ALA A 161 -5.32 -4.79 -32.61
CA ALA A 161 -5.24 -5.62 -33.81
C ALA A 161 -6.30 -5.24 -34.86
N ALA A 162 -7.52 -4.89 -34.42
CA ALA A 162 -8.59 -4.47 -35.31
C ALA A 162 -8.39 -3.08 -35.94
N THR A 163 -7.58 -2.21 -35.31
CA THR A 163 -7.28 -0.85 -35.81
C THR A 163 -6.03 -0.78 -36.70
N LEU A 164 -5.27 -1.87 -36.85
CA LEU A 164 -4.07 -1.87 -37.70
C LEU A 164 -4.43 -1.63 -39.17
N PRO A 165 -3.70 -0.77 -39.89
CA PRO A 165 -3.94 -0.53 -41.31
C PRO A 165 -3.57 -1.79 -42.11
N GLY A 166 -4.58 -2.41 -42.69
CA GLY A 166 -4.52 -3.73 -43.30
C GLY A 166 -5.89 -4.39 -43.17
N LYS A 167 -6.16 -5.42 -43.98
CA LYS A 167 -7.45 -6.11 -44.07
C LYS A 167 -8.15 -6.26 -42.69
N PRO A 168 -9.45 -5.92 -42.59
CA PRO A 168 -10.18 -6.07 -41.34
C PRO A 168 -10.15 -7.52 -40.86
N MET A 169 -9.90 -7.69 -39.57
CA MET A 169 -9.73 -8.98 -38.93
C MET A 169 -11.04 -9.77 -38.94
N THR A 170 -10.99 -10.98 -39.47
CA THR A 170 -12.13 -11.91 -39.50
C THR A 170 -12.45 -12.42 -38.10
N GLU A 171 -13.68 -12.89 -37.88
CA GLU A 171 -14.07 -13.47 -36.57
C GLU A 171 -13.19 -14.66 -36.17
N LYS A 172 -12.77 -15.48 -37.16
CA LYS A 172 -11.85 -16.59 -36.91
C LYS A 172 -10.50 -16.09 -36.38
N GLU A 173 -9.89 -15.11 -37.03
CA GLU A 173 -8.64 -14.51 -36.57
C GLU A 173 -8.80 -13.92 -35.16
N LYS A 174 -9.94 -13.28 -34.84
CA LYS A 174 -10.20 -12.72 -33.50
C LYS A 174 -10.23 -13.79 -32.44
N THR A 175 -10.88 -14.92 -32.73
CA THR A 175 -10.90 -16.07 -31.81
C THR A 175 -9.52 -16.67 -31.62
N GLU A 176 -8.71 -16.80 -32.68
CA GLU A 176 -7.35 -17.31 -32.61
C GLU A 176 -6.44 -16.38 -31.80
N LEU A 177 -6.52 -15.06 -32.02
CA LEU A 177 -5.76 -14.09 -31.25
C LEU A 177 -6.15 -14.13 -29.76
N ARG A 178 -7.45 -14.16 -29.46
CA ARG A 178 -7.94 -14.31 -28.09
C ARG A 178 -7.38 -15.56 -27.44
N GLN A 179 -7.51 -16.71 -28.10
CA GLN A 179 -6.98 -17.98 -27.60
C GLN A 179 -5.47 -17.94 -27.39
N SER A 180 -4.71 -17.31 -28.28
CA SER A 180 -3.25 -17.17 -28.12
C SER A 180 -2.88 -16.39 -26.85
N ILE A 181 -3.66 -15.35 -26.51
CA ILE A 181 -3.45 -14.55 -25.30
C ILE A 181 -3.81 -15.37 -24.07
N LEU A 182 -4.97 -16.03 -24.05
CA LEU A 182 -5.39 -16.87 -22.92
C LEU A 182 -4.39 -18.00 -22.64
N LEU A 183 -3.92 -18.65 -23.71
CA LEU A 183 -2.91 -19.70 -23.63
C LEU A 183 -1.57 -19.21 -23.09
N SER A 184 -1.23 -17.92 -23.21
CA SER A 184 0.01 -17.39 -22.65
C SER A 184 0.03 -17.48 -21.12
N TRP A 185 -1.10 -17.21 -20.46
CA TRP A 185 -1.24 -17.37 -19.01
C TRP A 185 -1.26 -18.84 -18.62
N TYR A 186 -2.03 -19.65 -19.36
CA TYR A 186 -2.07 -21.10 -19.14
C TYR A 186 -0.69 -21.77 -19.24
N ARG A 187 0.14 -21.34 -20.19
CA ARG A 187 1.52 -21.86 -20.36
C ARG A 187 2.47 -21.41 -19.25
N SER A 188 2.17 -20.30 -18.58
CA SER A 188 2.96 -19.74 -17.48
C SER A 188 2.77 -20.43 -16.13
N VAL A 189 1.91 -21.46 -16.07
CA VAL A 189 1.78 -22.33 -14.88
C VAL A 189 3.11 -23.04 -14.64
N ASP A 190 3.63 -22.99 -13.42
CA ASP A 190 4.90 -23.62 -13.04
C ASP A 190 4.71 -25.06 -12.55
N PRO A 191 5.77 -25.90 -12.55
CA PRO A 191 5.73 -27.21 -11.91
C PRO A 191 5.27 -27.09 -10.46
N GLY A 192 4.35 -27.96 -10.07
CA GLY A 192 3.72 -27.95 -8.74
C GLY A 192 2.47 -27.09 -8.61
N GLU A 193 2.16 -26.21 -9.57
CA GLU A 193 0.93 -25.42 -9.58
C GLU A 193 -0.25 -26.21 -10.17
N TYR A 194 -1.48 -25.80 -9.82
CA TYR A 194 -2.71 -26.44 -10.32
C TYR A 194 -3.27 -25.72 -11.54
N TYR A 195 -3.78 -26.50 -12.49
CA TYR A 195 -4.37 -25.99 -13.71
C TYR A 195 -5.50 -26.88 -14.23
N GLU A 196 -6.38 -26.32 -15.04
CA GLU A 196 -7.46 -27.05 -15.69
C GLU A 196 -6.95 -27.75 -16.96
N SER A 197 -6.92 -29.08 -16.98
CA SER A 197 -6.41 -29.86 -18.12
C SER A 197 -7.46 -30.10 -19.23
N SER A 198 -8.73 -30.22 -18.83
CA SER A 198 -9.92 -30.25 -19.67
C SER A 198 -11.07 -29.60 -18.88
N PRO A 199 -12.18 -29.17 -19.51
CA PRO A 199 -13.25 -28.50 -18.78
C PRO A 199 -13.68 -29.27 -17.52
N GLY A 200 -13.53 -28.64 -16.36
CA GLY A 200 -13.83 -29.20 -15.04
C GLY A 200 -12.81 -30.18 -14.46
N VAL A 201 -11.73 -30.52 -15.18
CA VAL A 201 -10.71 -31.49 -14.75
C VAL A 201 -9.41 -30.78 -14.38
N TRP A 202 -9.15 -30.69 -13.09
CA TRP A 202 -8.01 -29.99 -12.51
C TRP A 202 -6.87 -30.94 -12.19
N LYS A 203 -5.64 -30.58 -12.56
CA LYS A 203 -4.42 -31.36 -12.34
C LYS A 203 -3.31 -30.49 -11.77
N LYS A 204 -2.39 -31.11 -11.03
CA LYS A 204 -1.13 -30.50 -10.62
C LYS A 204 -0.12 -30.68 -11.75
N LYS A 205 0.59 -29.62 -12.14
CA LYS A 205 1.65 -29.68 -13.13
C LYS A 205 2.84 -30.45 -12.55
N GLY A 206 3.29 -31.46 -13.29
CA GLY A 206 4.47 -32.26 -12.95
C GLY A 206 5.77 -31.49 -13.14
#